data_AF-A0AAD8V1W9-F1
#
_entry.id   AF-A0AAD8V1W9-F1
#
_cell.length_a   1.000
_cell.length_b   1.000
_cell.length_c   1.000
_cell.angle_alpha   90.00
_cell.angle_beta   90.00
_cell.angle_gamma   90.00
#
_symmetry.space_group_name_H-M   'P 1'
#
loop_
_entity.id
_entity.type
_entity.pdbx_description
1 polymer ?
#
loop_
_entity_poly.entity_id
_entity_poly.type
_entity_poly.pdbx_seq_one_letter_code
_entity_poly.pdbx_strand_id
1 'polypeptide(L)'
;MHFTHLPAATVTLAFLLPTHLLAVTLPDHFTCNVDQAPLSTDWAHALYTFTLDATGEAVAKANGANTVHVTQWCKSQKLNPWGPLLNPDQTYNHGYAKLNGFGPNHQYTVKLDRCKKGADRQPVAYSVKLCSGNDEGTWCGNTVLKCGPSDWRGVCAVQETKAVNATDMVPWSCYRSCVDNWGGAC
;
A
#
# COMPACT_ATOMS: atom_id res chain seq x y z
N MET A 1 -67.19 0.10 43.69
CA MET A 1 -66.21 -0.55 42.79
C MET A 1 -65.40 0.57 42.15
N HIS A 2 -64.12 0.67 42.51
CA HIS A 2 -63.24 1.76 42.11
C HIS A 2 -62.78 1.58 40.65
N PHE A 3 -62.90 2.64 39.85
CA PHE A 3 -62.28 2.76 38.53
C PHE A 3 -60.83 3.19 38.71
N THR A 4 -59.88 2.35 38.27
CA THR A 4 -58.46 2.72 38.17
C THR A 4 -58.10 3.04 36.73
N HIS A 5 -57.82 4.31 36.49
CA HIS A 5 -57.13 4.82 35.30
C HIS A 5 -55.65 4.37 35.36
N LEU A 6 -55.13 3.84 34.26
CA LEU A 6 -53.68 3.70 34.01
C LEU A 6 -53.31 4.47 32.74
N PRO A 7 -52.15 5.16 32.70
CA PRO A 7 -51.81 6.14 31.67
C PRO A 7 -51.20 5.50 30.41
N ALA A 8 -51.31 6.23 29.30
CA ALA A 8 -50.74 5.91 28.00
C ALA A 8 -49.20 5.82 28.06
N ALA A 9 -48.65 4.69 27.59
CA ALA A 9 -47.21 4.51 27.39
C ALA A 9 -46.83 4.96 25.98
N THR A 10 -45.95 5.96 25.90
CA THR A 10 -45.31 6.44 24.68
C THR A 10 -44.38 5.36 24.11
N VAL A 11 -44.66 4.86 22.91
CA VAL A 11 -43.78 3.91 22.20
C VAL A 11 -42.77 4.71 21.39
N THR A 12 -41.53 4.78 21.87
CA THR A 12 -40.41 5.33 21.10
C THR A 12 -39.92 4.26 20.12
N LEU A 13 -40.08 4.51 18.82
CA LEU A 13 -39.61 3.64 17.75
C LEU A 13 -38.08 3.71 17.66
N ALA A 14 -37.39 2.72 18.21
CA ALA A 14 -35.95 2.55 17.97
C ALA A 14 -35.76 1.80 16.64
N PHE A 15 -35.36 2.53 15.60
CA PHE A 15 -34.86 1.93 14.35
C PHE A 15 -33.51 1.25 14.63
N LEU A 16 -33.55 -0.06 14.85
CA LEU A 16 -32.36 -0.92 14.78
C LEU A 16 -32.18 -1.36 13.33
N LEU A 17 -31.31 -0.68 12.59
CA LEU A 17 -30.70 -1.24 11.38
C LEU A 17 -29.48 -2.05 11.82
N PRO A 18 -29.44 -3.38 11.66
CA PRO A 18 -28.18 -4.09 11.70
C PRO A 18 -27.49 -3.86 10.34
N THR A 19 -26.58 -2.89 10.30
CA THR A 19 -25.51 -2.88 9.29
C THR A 19 -24.64 -4.09 9.56
N HIS A 20 -24.96 -5.22 8.92
CA HIS A 20 -24.00 -6.28 8.68
C HIS A 20 -22.95 -5.73 7.70
N LEU A 21 -21.95 -5.04 8.24
CA LEU A 21 -20.68 -4.88 7.58
C LEU A 21 -20.08 -6.29 7.52
N LEU A 22 -20.34 -7.00 6.42
CA LEU A 22 -19.54 -8.15 6.04
C LEU A 22 -18.12 -7.62 5.84
N ALA A 23 -17.26 -7.83 6.84
CA ALA A 23 -15.83 -7.72 6.65
C ALA A 23 -15.46 -8.75 5.57
N VAL A 24 -15.31 -8.28 4.34
CA VAL A 24 -14.77 -9.06 3.23
C VAL A 24 -13.32 -9.35 3.61
N THR A 25 -13.06 -10.52 4.17
CA THR A 25 -11.71 -11.04 4.34
C THR A 25 -11.18 -11.39 2.95
N LEU A 26 -10.49 -10.42 2.34
CA LEU A 26 -9.77 -10.64 1.09
C LEU A 26 -8.68 -11.71 1.36
N PRO A 27 -8.48 -12.68 0.46
CA PRO A 27 -7.51 -13.74 0.69
C PRO A 27 -6.09 -13.16 0.82
N ASP A 28 -5.51 -13.44 1.99
CA ASP A 28 -4.16 -13.11 2.45
C ASP A 28 -3.10 -13.71 1.53
N HIS A 29 -2.47 -12.85 0.73
CA HIS A 29 -1.09 -13.09 0.31
C HIS A 29 -0.12 -12.04 0.88
N PHE A 30 -0.64 -11.05 1.64
CA PHE A 30 0.16 -10.06 2.33
C PHE A 30 -0.37 -9.85 3.74
N THR A 31 0.41 -10.23 4.75
CA THR A 31 0.19 -9.75 6.11
C THR A 31 0.18 -8.22 6.09
N CYS A 32 -0.78 -7.58 6.77
CA CYS A 32 -0.86 -6.13 6.87
C CYS A 32 0.40 -5.57 7.55
N ASN A 33 1.34 -5.03 6.77
CA ASN A 33 2.50 -4.32 7.31
C ASN A 33 2.14 -2.87 7.66
N VAL A 34 1.35 -2.24 6.78
CA VAL A 34 0.71 -0.96 7.05
C VAL A 34 -0.76 -1.25 7.35
N ASP A 35 -1.06 -1.48 8.63
CA ASP A 35 -2.43 -1.65 9.10
C ASP A 35 -3.10 -0.30 9.33
N GLN A 36 -4.43 -0.27 9.18
CA GLN A 36 -5.26 0.93 9.32
C GLN A 36 -4.73 2.13 8.51
N ALA A 37 -4.29 1.90 7.27
CA ALA A 37 -3.81 2.97 6.41
C ALA A 37 -4.94 3.99 6.16
N PRO A 38 -4.77 5.27 6.52
CA PRO A 38 -5.80 6.27 6.33
C PRO A 38 -5.98 6.59 4.84
N LEU A 39 -7.12 7.19 4.51
CA LEU A 39 -7.40 7.64 3.15
C LEU A 39 -6.52 8.84 2.81
N SER A 40 -6.14 8.94 1.54
CA SER A 40 -5.51 10.16 1.05
C SER A 40 -6.52 11.31 1.05
N THR A 41 -6.11 12.47 1.57
CA THR A 41 -6.87 13.72 1.44
C THR A 41 -6.83 14.27 0.02
N ASP A 42 -5.82 13.88 -0.76
CA ASP A 42 -5.73 14.11 -2.20
C ASP A 42 -6.27 12.88 -2.94
N TRP A 43 -7.52 12.98 -3.39
CA TRP A 43 -8.24 11.85 -3.99
C TRP A 43 -7.63 11.38 -5.30
N ALA A 44 -6.76 12.19 -5.94
CA ALA A 44 -6.07 11.84 -7.16
C ALA A 44 -4.82 10.97 -6.90
N HIS A 45 -4.29 10.97 -5.67
CA HIS A 45 -2.96 10.41 -5.39
C HIS A 45 -2.89 9.61 -4.10
N ALA A 46 -2.10 8.55 -4.11
CA ALA A 46 -1.67 7.85 -2.91
C ALA A 46 -0.32 8.39 -2.42
N LEU A 47 -0.11 8.34 -1.11
CA LEU A 47 1.15 8.66 -0.46
C LEU A 47 1.65 7.45 0.32
N TYR A 48 2.95 7.18 0.23
CA TYR A 48 3.65 6.19 1.04
C TYR A 48 4.82 6.85 1.76
N THR A 49 4.78 6.83 3.08
CA THR A 49 5.83 7.33 3.96
C THR A 49 6.53 6.17 4.63
N PHE A 50 7.87 6.12 4.57
CA PHE A 50 8.68 5.05 5.15
C PHE A 50 10.09 5.52 5.47
N THR A 51 10.86 4.70 6.19
CA THR A 51 12.29 4.93 6.45
C THR A 51 13.13 3.84 5.79
N LEU A 52 14.39 4.16 5.49
CA LEU A 52 15.41 3.18 5.10
C LEU A 52 16.34 2.95 6.28
N ASP A 53 16.71 1.70 6.53
CA ASP A 53 17.71 1.39 7.56
C ASP A 53 19.16 1.63 7.06
N ALA A 54 20.14 1.29 7.89
CA ALA A 54 21.56 1.45 7.56
C ALA A 54 22.02 0.66 6.32
N THR A 55 21.33 -0.44 5.98
CA THR A 55 21.61 -1.21 4.75
C THR A 55 21.21 -0.41 3.51
N GLY A 56 20.13 0.36 3.59
CA GLY A 56 19.69 1.26 2.52
C GLY A 56 20.78 2.28 2.15
N GLU A 57 21.43 2.88 3.14
CA GLU A 57 22.54 3.81 2.93
C GLU A 57 23.74 3.15 2.26
N ALA A 58 24.19 2.02 2.80
CA ALA A 58 25.34 1.29 2.29
C ALA A 58 25.12 0.86 0.83
N VAL A 59 23.95 0.28 0.53
CA VAL A 59 23.58 -0.17 -0.80
C VAL A 59 23.41 1.01 -1.77
N ALA A 60 22.80 2.11 -1.33
CA ALA A 60 22.65 3.30 -2.16
C ALA A 60 24.02 3.86 -2.58
N LYS A 61 24.92 4.06 -1.62
CA LYS A 61 26.26 4.60 -1.88
C LYS A 61 27.10 3.67 -2.76
N ALA A 62 27.09 2.37 -2.48
CA ALA A 62 27.88 1.39 -3.23
C ALA A 62 27.46 1.27 -4.71
N ASN A 63 26.22 1.63 -5.04
CA ASN A 63 25.66 1.45 -6.39
C ASN A 63 25.26 2.78 -7.05
N GLY A 64 25.61 3.93 -6.45
CA GLY A 64 25.27 5.26 -6.98
C GLY A 64 23.77 5.52 -7.08
N ALA A 65 22.96 4.91 -6.21
CA ALA A 65 21.53 5.18 -6.18
C ALA A 65 21.27 6.58 -5.62
N ASN A 66 20.37 7.31 -6.27
CA ASN A 66 20.04 8.71 -5.93
C ASN A 66 18.52 8.96 -5.87
N THR A 67 17.71 7.96 -6.16
CA THR A 67 16.25 8.02 -6.08
C THR A 67 15.68 6.78 -5.40
N VAL A 68 14.57 6.97 -4.69
CA VAL A 68 13.72 5.90 -4.21
C VAL A 68 12.53 5.77 -5.15
N HIS A 69 12.21 4.54 -5.52
CA HIS A 69 11.05 4.18 -6.33
C HIS A 69 10.05 3.41 -5.47
N VAL A 70 8.80 3.86 -5.50
CA VAL A 70 7.67 3.12 -4.95
C VAL A 70 6.85 2.56 -6.08
N THR A 71 6.54 1.27 -6.01
CA THR A 71 5.46 0.69 -6.82
C THR A 71 4.30 0.31 -5.92
N GLN A 72 3.11 0.82 -6.22
CA GLN A 72 1.86 0.42 -5.60
C GLN A 72 1.23 -0.70 -6.42
N TRP A 73 0.82 -1.78 -5.75
CA TRP A 73 0.00 -2.82 -6.32
C TRP A 73 -1.48 -2.53 -6.03
N CYS A 74 -2.23 -2.31 -7.11
CA CYS A 74 -3.68 -2.20 -7.08
C CYS A 74 -4.32 -3.53 -7.50
N LYS A 75 -5.13 -4.13 -6.63
CA LYS A 75 -5.88 -5.36 -6.91
C LYS A 75 -7.36 -5.04 -7.06
N SER A 76 -7.97 -5.51 -8.14
CA SER A 76 -9.42 -5.49 -8.32
C SER A 76 -10.09 -6.59 -7.51
N GLN A 77 -11.24 -6.30 -6.91
CA GLN A 77 -12.08 -7.32 -6.29
C GLN A 77 -12.92 -8.11 -7.31
N LYS A 78 -12.97 -7.68 -8.57
CA LYS A 78 -13.68 -8.42 -9.63
C LYS A 78 -13.06 -9.80 -9.78
N LEU A 79 -13.77 -10.84 -9.35
CA LEU A 79 -13.44 -12.21 -9.70
C LEU A 79 -13.61 -12.34 -11.21
N ASN A 80 -12.58 -12.82 -11.91
CA ASN A 80 -12.79 -13.25 -13.28
C ASN A 80 -13.72 -14.49 -13.27
N PRO A 81 -14.36 -14.86 -14.39
CA PRO A 81 -15.14 -16.10 -14.48
C PRO A 81 -14.28 -17.39 -14.43
N TRP A 82 -12.96 -17.27 -14.48
CA TRP A 82 -11.99 -18.33 -14.73
C TRP A 82 -11.07 -18.64 -13.53
N GLY A 83 -11.39 -18.14 -12.33
CA GLY A 83 -10.65 -18.33 -11.09
C GLY A 83 -9.73 -17.17 -10.63
N PRO A 84 -9.43 -17.08 -9.32
CA PRO A 84 -8.81 -15.91 -8.66
C PRO A 84 -7.39 -15.55 -9.12
N LEU A 85 -6.75 -16.39 -9.93
CA LEU A 85 -5.32 -16.34 -10.24
C LEU A 85 -4.95 -15.47 -11.45
N LEU A 86 -5.93 -15.08 -12.28
CA LEU A 86 -5.69 -14.28 -13.48
C LEU A 86 -6.63 -13.09 -13.51
N ASN A 87 -6.56 -12.20 -12.53
CA ASN A 87 -7.35 -10.99 -12.58
C ASN A 87 -6.67 -9.99 -13.54
N PRO A 88 -7.19 -9.78 -14.78
CA PRO A 88 -6.59 -8.87 -15.75
C PRO A 88 -6.64 -7.40 -15.28
N ASP A 89 -7.36 -7.14 -14.19
CA ASP A 89 -7.52 -5.83 -13.60
C ASP A 89 -6.49 -5.51 -12.50
N GLN A 90 -5.41 -6.26 -12.38
CA GLN A 90 -4.28 -5.82 -11.54
C GLN A 90 -3.51 -4.71 -12.25
N THR A 91 -3.19 -3.64 -11.53
CA THR A 91 -2.38 -2.54 -12.07
C THR A 91 -1.32 -2.10 -11.09
N TYR A 92 -0.24 -1.56 -11.64
CA TYR A 92 0.82 -0.95 -10.88
C TYR A 92 0.85 0.55 -11.14
N ASN A 93 1.04 1.31 -10.07
CA ASN A 93 1.35 2.74 -10.15
C ASN A 93 2.75 2.96 -9.59
N HIS A 94 3.46 3.94 -10.12
CA HIS A 94 4.85 4.20 -9.79
C HIS A 94 5.02 5.64 -9.32
N GLY A 95 5.86 5.84 -8.32
CA GLY A 95 6.24 7.17 -7.83
C GLY A 95 7.70 7.18 -7.42
N TYR A 96 8.28 8.38 -7.36
CA TYR A 96 9.70 8.57 -7.10
C TYR A 96 9.93 9.68 -6.07
N ALA A 97 11.02 9.60 -5.33
CA ALA A 97 11.55 10.68 -4.52
C ALA A 97 13.08 10.66 -4.55
N LYS A 98 13.72 11.81 -4.35
CA LYS A 98 15.18 11.88 -4.26
C LYS A 98 15.69 11.26 -2.95
N LEU A 99 16.78 10.50 -3.03
CA LEU A 99 17.55 10.09 -1.85
C LEU A 99 18.33 11.29 -1.32
N ASN A 100 17.89 11.86 -0.20
CA ASN A 100 18.43 13.10 0.37
C ASN A 100 18.85 12.98 1.85
N GLY A 101 18.83 11.78 2.42
CA GLY A 101 19.25 11.55 3.81
C GLY A 101 19.13 10.08 4.21
N PHE A 102 19.71 9.69 5.34
CA PHE A 102 19.62 8.31 5.83
C PHE A 102 19.51 8.31 7.35
N GLY A 103 19.12 7.17 7.89
CA GLY A 103 19.00 6.94 9.33
C GLY A 103 17.55 6.78 9.81
N PRO A 104 17.38 6.37 11.07
CA PRO A 104 16.09 5.93 11.60
C PRO A 104 15.01 7.02 11.65
N ASN A 105 15.42 8.29 11.60
CA ASN A 105 14.51 9.44 11.65
C ASN A 105 14.28 10.09 10.28
N HIS A 106 14.99 9.64 9.23
CA HIS A 106 14.85 10.22 7.89
C HIS A 106 13.74 9.51 7.13
N GLN A 107 12.62 10.20 6.94
CA GLN A 107 11.45 9.67 6.24
C GLN A 107 11.44 10.09 4.77
N TYR A 108 11.01 9.15 3.94
CA TYR A 108 10.71 9.36 2.53
C TYR A 108 9.20 9.30 2.35
N THR A 109 8.63 10.34 1.74
CA THR A 109 7.23 10.31 1.29
C THR A 109 7.20 10.34 -0.22
N VAL A 110 6.61 9.30 -0.81
CA VAL A 110 6.45 9.18 -2.27
C VAL A 110 4.99 9.36 -2.63
N LYS A 111 4.71 10.31 -3.51
CA LYS A 111 3.39 10.57 -4.10
C LYS A 111 3.30 9.89 -5.46
N LEU A 112 2.19 9.21 -5.71
CA LEU A 112 1.89 8.55 -6.98
C LEU A 112 0.38 8.59 -7.26
N ASP A 113 -0.02 8.26 -8.47
CA ASP A 113 -1.42 8.19 -8.83
C ASP A 113 -2.18 7.17 -7.96
N ARG A 114 -3.46 7.46 -7.72
CA ARG A 114 -4.41 6.50 -7.16
C ARG A 114 -4.61 5.28 -8.06
N CYS A 115 -5.15 4.20 -7.51
CA CYS A 115 -5.59 3.06 -8.31
C CYS A 115 -6.64 3.47 -9.37
N LYS A 116 -6.50 2.95 -10.61
CA LYS A 116 -7.25 3.41 -11.79
C LYS A 116 -8.79 3.44 -11.59
N LYS A 117 -9.43 4.41 -12.27
CA LYS A 117 -10.84 4.81 -12.12
C LYS A 117 -11.89 3.81 -12.65
N GLY A 118 -11.50 2.79 -13.42
CA GLY A 118 -12.44 1.94 -14.18
C GLY A 118 -12.86 0.58 -13.56
N ALA A 119 -12.26 0.18 -12.43
CA ALA A 119 -12.58 -1.07 -11.75
C ALA A 119 -12.49 -0.89 -10.23
N ASP A 120 -13.08 -1.78 -9.43
CA ASP A 120 -13.06 -1.78 -7.95
C ASP A 120 -11.68 -2.19 -7.41
N ARG A 121 -10.65 -1.48 -7.88
CA ARG A 121 -9.24 -1.65 -7.54
C ARG A 121 -8.90 -0.86 -6.29
N GLN A 122 -8.20 -1.51 -5.38
CA GLN A 122 -7.71 -0.93 -4.13
C GLN A 122 -6.21 -1.19 -3.97
N PRO A 123 -5.46 -0.30 -3.31
CA PRO A 123 -4.08 -0.57 -2.93
C PRO A 123 -4.04 -1.76 -1.96
N VAL A 124 -3.26 -2.79 -2.28
CA VAL A 124 -3.12 -3.99 -1.42
C VAL A 124 -1.70 -4.21 -0.92
N ALA A 125 -0.72 -3.71 -1.64
CA ALA A 125 0.67 -3.78 -1.27
C ALA A 125 1.47 -2.67 -1.94
N TYR A 126 2.66 -2.40 -1.42
CA TYR A 126 3.62 -1.54 -2.10
C TYR A 126 5.04 -2.10 -1.94
N SER A 127 5.91 -1.72 -2.87
CA SER A 127 7.33 -2.09 -2.89
C SER A 127 8.20 -0.85 -2.93
N VAL A 128 9.39 -0.96 -2.33
CA VAL A 128 10.41 0.09 -2.33
C VAL A 128 11.66 -0.44 -3.02
N LYS A 129 12.22 0.37 -3.92
CA LYS A 129 13.47 0.09 -4.64
C LYS A 129 14.36 1.31 -4.63
N LEU A 130 15.68 1.10 -4.66
CA LEU A 130 16.66 2.17 -4.86
C LEU A 130 17.13 2.15 -6.32
N CYS A 131 17.23 3.33 -6.92
CA CYS A 131 17.47 3.48 -8.35
C CYS A 131 18.57 4.52 -8.61
N SER A 132 19.38 4.27 -9.63
CA SER A 132 20.39 5.18 -10.15
C SER A 132 19.91 5.81 -11.46
N GLY A 133 20.06 7.13 -11.60
CA GLY A 133 19.63 7.87 -12.79
C GLY A 133 19.35 9.33 -12.49
N ASN A 134 19.42 10.20 -13.49
CA ASN A 134 19.43 11.64 -13.24
C ASN A 134 18.03 12.24 -12.98
N ASP A 135 16.94 11.50 -13.19
CA ASP A 135 15.58 12.05 -13.20
C ASP A 135 14.53 11.15 -12.54
N GLU A 136 13.58 11.80 -11.86
CA GLU A 136 12.29 11.23 -11.45
C GLU A 136 11.58 10.62 -12.67
N GLY A 137 11.18 9.35 -12.61
CA GLY A 137 10.46 8.70 -13.71
C GLY A 137 11.32 7.82 -14.63
N THR A 138 12.63 7.77 -14.44
CA THR A 138 13.46 6.78 -15.16
C THR A 138 13.19 5.40 -14.57
N TRP A 139 12.76 4.44 -15.40
CA TRP A 139 12.60 3.05 -14.98
C TRP A 139 13.91 2.57 -14.35
N CYS A 140 13.83 2.02 -13.14
CA CYS A 140 14.96 1.41 -12.47
C CYS A 140 15.38 0.21 -13.31
N GLY A 141 16.40 0.37 -14.15
CA GLY A 141 16.84 -0.58 -15.18
C GLY A 141 17.25 -1.95 -14.63
N ASN A 142 18.25 -2.58 -15.25
CA ASN A 142 18.61 -3.96 -14.92
C ASN A 142 19.26 -4.15 -13.54
N THR A 143 19.67 -3.06 -12.87
CA THR A 143 20.20 -3.05 -11.51
C THR A 143 19.13 -2.57 -10.52
N VAL A 144 18.19 -3.45 -10.21
CA VAL A 144 17.17 -3.16 -9.19
C VAL A 144 17.73 -3.50 -7.81
N LEU A 145 17.96 -2.48 -7.00
CA LEU A 145 18.29 -2.63 -5.58
C LEU A 145 16.97 -2.73 -4.82
N LYS A 146 16.60 -3.96 -4.45
CA LYS A 146 15.33 -4.25 -3.82
C LYS A 146 15.41 -3.92 -2.34
N CYS A 147 14.29 -3.46 -1.78
CA CYS A 147 14.15 -3.35 -0.35
C CYS A 147 13.10 -4.33 0.15
N GLY A 148 13.33 -4.91 1.32
CA GLY A 148 12.44 -5.83 2.02
C GLY A 148 12.57 -7.30 1.60
N PRO A 149 12.27 -8.24 2.51
CA PRO A 149 12.46 -9.68 2.27
C PRO A 149 11.50 -10.28 1.23
N SER A 150 10.35 -9.64 0.98
CA SER A 150 9.26 -10.17 0.14
C SER A 150 8.94 -9.33 -1.10
N ASP A 151 9.81 -8.38 -1.47
CA ASP A 151 9.61 -7.31 -2.47
C ASP A 151 8.42 -6.37 -2.19
N TRP A 152 7.38 -6.83 -1.48
CA TRP A 152 6.13 -6.15 -1.23
C TRP A 152 5.76 -6.22 0.25
N ARG A 153 5.15 -5.14 0.75
CA ARG A 153 4.54 -5.06 2.07
C ARG A 153 3.05 -4.78 1.94
N GLY A 154 2.24 -5.47 2.74
CA GLY A 154 0.78 -5.37 2.71
C GLY A 154 0.29 -4.01 3.18
N VAL A 155 -0.75 -3.50 2.52
CA VAL A 155 -1.41 -2.23 2.84
C VAL A 155 -2.88 -2.54 3.12
N CYS A 156 -3.30 -2.31 4.35
CA CYS A 156 -4.67 -2.55 4.80
C CYS A 156 -5.29 -1.22 5.17
N ALA A 157 -6.13 -0.69 4.29
CA ALA A 157 -6.79 0.58 4.50
C ALA A 157 -7.92 0.47 5.53
N VAL A 158 -8.21 1.58 6.22
CA VAL A 158 -9.33 1.65 7.19
C VAL A 158 -10.70 1.38 6.57
N GLN A 159 -10.82 1.58 5.25
CA GLN A 159 -11.98 1.21 4.43
C GLN A 159 -11.56 1.13 2.96
N GLU A 160 -12.46 0.64 2.12
CA GLU A 160 -12.24 0.57 0.67
C GLU A 160 -11.90 1.95 0.08
N THR A 161 -10.75 2.03 -0.59
CA THR A 161 -10.29 3.26 -1.23
C THR A 161 -9.38 2.97 -2.40
N LYS A 162 -9.23 3.95 -3.29
CA LYS A 162 -8.27 3.94 -4.40
C LYS A 162 -6.96 4.63 -4.04
N ALA A 163 -6.94 5.39 -2.96
CA ALA A 163 -5.83 6.23 -2.55
C ALA A 163 -5.71 6.22 -1.02
N VAL A 164 -4.51 5.90 -0.55
CA VAL A 164 -4.15 5.86 0.87
C VAL A 164 -3.09 6.90 1.17
N ASN A 165 -2.98 7.30 2.43
CA ASN A 165 -1.83 8.00 2.98
C ASN A 165 -1.14 7.05 3.98
N ALA A 166 -0.41 6.09 3.44
CA ALA A 166 0.18 5.00 4.20
C ALA A 166 1.49 5.43 4.87
N THR A 167 1.65 5.13 6.15
CA THR A 167 2.92 5.29 6.88
C THR A 167 3.39 3.92 7.36
N ASP A 168 4.54 3.48 6.87
CA ASP A 168 5.17 2.24 7.30
C ASP A 168 6.18 2.51 8.40
N MET A 169 5.89 1.97 9.58
CA MET A 169 6.69 2.16 10.78
C MET A 169 7.89 1.21 10.83
N VAL A 170 7.92 0.17 9.98
CA VAL A 170 9.04 -0.76 9.91
C VAL A 170 10.04 -0.21 8.89
N PRO A 171 11.32 0.01 9.25
CA PRO A 171 12.32 0.42 8.28
C PRO A 171 12.47 -0.60 7.15
N TRP A 172 12.74 -0.12 5.94
CA TRP A 172 13.08 -0.98 4.81
C TRP A 172 14.59 -1.26 4.79
N SER A 173 14.94 -2.54 4.86
CA SER A 173 16.30 -3.01 4.57
C SER A 173 16.45 -3.22 3.07
N CYS A 174 17.55 -2.78 2.49
CA CYS A 174 17.81 -2.91 1.05
C CYS A 174 19.01 -3.79 0.78
N TYR A 175 18.96 -4.49 -0.35
CA TYR A 175 20.02 -5.37 -0.81
C TYR A 175 20.11 -5.33 -2.33
N ARG A 176 21.28 -5.69 -2.84
CA ARG A 176 21.44 -5.95 -4.26
C ARG A 176 20.79 -7.30 -4.57
N SER A 177 19.78 -7.32 -5.43
CA SER A 177 19.20 -8.56 -5.91
C SER A 177 20.11 -9.16 -6.98
N CYS A 178 20.79 -10.26 -6.67
CA CYS A 178 21.60 -11.03 -7.64
C CYS A 178 20.73 -11.97 -8.46
N VAL A 179 19.66 -11.44 -9.05
CA VAL A 179 18.74 -12.21 -9.89
C VAL A 179 18.74 -11.62 -11.29
N ASP A 180 19.81 -11.88 -12.02
CA ASP A 180 19.70 -11.98 -13.46
C ASP A 180 18.86 -13.23 -13.76
N ASN A 181 17.94 -13.14 -14.72
CA ASN A 181 17.15 -14.27 -15.24
C ASN A 181 18.01 -15.44 -15.81
N TRP A 182 19.33 -15.40 -15.63
CA TRP A 182 20.33 -16.28 -16.21
C TRP A 182 21.32 -16.87 -15.18
N GLY A 183 21.10 -16.69 -13.87
CA GLY A 183 21.88 -17.37 -12.84
C GLY A 183 23.35 -16.95 -12.75
N GLY A 184 23.70 -15.74 -13.19
CA GLY A 184 24.99 -15.14 -12.90
C GLY A 184 25.03 -14.66 -11.46
N ALA A 185 26.09 -15.02 -10.74
CA ALA A 185 26.36 -14.46 -9.43
C ALA A 185 26.82 -13.00 -9.56
N CYS A 186 26.29 -12.13 -8.68
CA CYS A 186 27.15 -11.12 -8.08
C CYS A 186 27.86 -11.75 -6.86
#